data_AF-A0A968PRR6-F1
#
_entry.id   AF-A0A968PRR6-F1
#
_cell.length_a   1.000
_cell.length_b   1.000
_cell.length_c   1.000
_cell.angle_alpha   90.00
_cell.angle_beta   90.00
_cell.angle_gamma   90.00
#
_symmetry.space_group_name_H-M   'P 1'
#
loop_
_entity.id
_entity.type
_entity.pdbx_description
1 polymer ?
#
loop_
_entity_poly.entity_id
_entity_poly.type
_entity_poly.pdbx_seq_one_letter_code
_entity_poly.pdbx_strand_id
1 'polypeptide(L)'
;MIVNVPYVATFFEWLDRQKGSSEYVMPLDHNSHHLFFVKLDQRGEGTPPLFVERSYQLGTRIDFSSKGNGWIYNSLGWIEPGSQATWTNGEEASLTMTLKHSQPLGDLSLSAITKAYVNERQPELEVDVIANGEPVGQWKFVHGQSSDTERGVIIPADLVNQQNSLQITFRIPNAKSPAELGLHGDTRKLGLALVSMKLTPAVCSSYTLGETIVFGQEGNSESCLGQGWSKPGSWGTWTEGNEALLKIALADLESTGDVLLSVKARAFVHEVHPELDVDVIVNDEQVGEWKFVHGQAESGVRTAILSASLVNKQEPLQIAFRVPNAKSLAELGLASDERQFGLGLLELRLSKIEGLE
;
A
#
# COMPACT_ATOMS: atom_id res chain seq x y z
N MET A 1 15.57 -24.67 -28.22
CA MET A 1 14.95 -23.47 -28.83
C MET A 1 15.49 -22.29 -28.04
N ILE A 2 16.55 -21.65 -28.55
CA ILE A 2 17.24 -20.55 -27.87
C ILE A 2 16.37 -19.33 -28.07
N VAL A 3 15.60 -18.96 -27.04
CA VAL A 3 14.83 -17.72 -27.07
C VAL A 3 15.84 -16.59 -26.97
N ASN A 4 15.86 -15.75 -28.01
CA ASN A 4 16.73 -14.59 -28.11
C ASN A 4 16.16 -13.52 -27.17
N VAL A 5 16.68 -13.41 -25.94
CA VAL A 5 16.15 -12.46 -24.94
C VAL A 5 17.23 -11.46 -24.51
N PRO A 6 17.28 -10.26 -25.12
CA PRO A 6 18.17 -9.17 -24.71
C PRO A 6 18.07 -8.81 -23.21
N TYR A 7 16.92 -9.11 -22.59
CA TYR A 7 16.62 -8.85 -21.17
C TYR A 7 17.52 -9.61 -20.18
N VAL A 8 17.92 -10.82 -20.55
CA VAL A 8 18.62 -11.74 -19.67
C VAL A 8 20.07 -11.27 -19.51
N ALA A 9 20.70 -10.77 -20.57
CA ALA A 9 22.05 -10.24 -20.53
C ALA A 9 22.20 -8.99 -19.64
N THR A 10 21.26 -8.03 -19.75
CA THR A 10 21.30 -6.79 -18.95
C THR A 10 21.01 -7.03 -17.46
N PHE A 11 20.13 -7.99 -17.15
CA PHE A 11 19.83 -8.40 -15.77
C PHE A 11 21.05 -9.03 -15.07
N PHE A 12 21.92 -9.70 -15.83
CA PHE A 12 23.11 -10.37 -15.30
C PHE A 12 24.36 -9.50 -15.21
N GLU A 13 24.53 -8.55 -16.14
CA GLU A 13 25.55 -7.50 -15.97
C GLU A 13 25.31 -6.67 -14.71
N TRP A 14 24.05 -6.49 -14.29
CA TRP A 14 23.69 -5.80 -13.04
C TRP A 14 24.04 -6.62 -11.78
N LEU A 15 23.71 -7.92 -11.75
CA LEU A 15 24.07 -8.84 -10.65
C LEU A 15 25.61 -8.94 -10.47
N ASP A 16 26.35 -9.00 -11.58
CA ASP A 16 27.82 -9.00 -11.59
C ASP A 16 28.41 -7.72 -10.97
N ARG A 17 27.81 -6.56 -11.27
CA ARG A 17 28.24 -5.27 -10.71
C ARG A 17 28.01 -5.15 -9.19
N GLN A 18 27.03 -5.85 -8.64
CA GLN A 18 26.74 -5.83 -7.20
C GLN A 18 27.65 -6.77 -6.39
N LYS A 19 28.14 -7.86 -7.00
CA LYS A 19 28.90 -8.91 -6.29
C LYS A 19 30.42 -8.89 -6.53
N GLY A 20 30.92 -8.09 -7.47
CA GLY A 20 32.36 -7.91 -7.67
C GLY A 20 33.09 -9.16 -8.18
N SER A 21 32.38 -10.12 -8.78
CA SER A 21 32.97 -11.33 -9.37
C SER A 21 32.17 -11.76 -10.59
N SER A 22 32.84 -12.29 -11.61
CA SER A 22 32.25 -12.85 -12.84
C SER A 22 31.35 -14.06 -12.54
N GLU A 23 30.07 -13.81 -12.28
CA GLU A 23 29.01 -14.79 -12.02
C GLU A 23 27.91 -14.66 -13.08
N TYR A 24 27.89 -15.59 -14.04
CA TYR A 24 26.75 -15.70 -14.96
C TYR A 24 25.57 -16.36 -14.25
N VAL A 25 24.36 -15.85 -14.41
CA VAL A 25 23.13 -16.40 -13.79
C VAL A 25 22.19 -16.79 -14.94
N MET A 26 21.17 -17.64 -14.74
CA MET A 26 20.13 -17.97 -15.75
C MET A 26 18.82 -18.33 -15.04
N PRO A 27 17.67 -17.64 -15.23
CA PRO A 27 16.39 -18.19 -14.80
C PRO A 27 16.06 -19.37 -15.72
N LEU A 28 15.83 -20.54 -15.12
CA LEU A 28 15.42 -21.73 -15.86
C LEU A 28 13.90 -21.75 -16.14
N ASP A 29 13.12 -20.97 -15.39
CA ASP A 29 11.66 -20.83 -15.55
C ASP A 29 11.19 -19.48 -14.98
N HIS A 30 10.34 -18.75 -15.70
CA HIS A 30 9.78 -17.48 -15.23
C HIS A 30 8.63 -17.69 -14.24
N ASN A 31 7.95 -18.84 -14.33
CA ASN A 31 6.83 -19.24 -13.50
C ASN A 31 7.27 -19.97 -12.22
N SER A 32 8.56 -20.26 -12.03
CA SER A 32 9.02 -20.95 -10.84
C SER A 32 9.00 -20.06 -9.60
N HIS A 33 8.61 -20.64 -8.46
CA HIS A 33 8.70 -20.01 -7.14
C HIS A 33 10.16 -19.86 -6.63
N HIS A 34 11.10 -20.41 -7.40
CA HIS A 34 12.52 -20.39 -7.12
C HIS A 34 13.26 -19.64 -8.22
N LEU A 35 14.21 -18.79 -7.83
CA LEU A 35 15.26 -18.32 -8.72
C LEU A 35 16.44 -19.29 -8.65
N PHE A 36 16.98 -19.64 -9.82
CA PHE A 36 18.15 -20.49 -9.96
C PHE A 36 19.38 -19.64 -10.29
N PHE A 37 20.45 -19.79 -9.51
CA PHE A 37 21.75 -19.19 -9.82
C PHE A 37 22.78 -20.29 -10.01
N VAL A 38 23.50 -20.30 -11.14
CA VAL A 38 24.59 -21.25 -11.38
C VAL A 38 25.88 -20.45 -11.51
N LYS A 39 26.81 -20.56 -10.55
CA LYS A 39 28.12 -19.94 -10.72
C LYS A 39 28.92 -20.76 -11.73
N LEU A 40 29.25 -20.18 -12.89
CA LEU A 40 30.20 -20.74 -13.83
C LEU A 40 31.60 -20.23 -13.46
N ASP A 41 32.52 -21.12 -13.09
CA ASP A 41 33.93 -20.76 -13.01
C ASP A 41 34.53 -20.63 -14.42
N GLN A 42 35.75 -20.09 -14.56
CA GLN A 42 36.41 -19.94 -15.87
C GLN A 42 36.73 -21.27 -16.58
N ARG A 43 36.43 -22.42 -15.95
CA ARG A 43 36.62 -23.76 -16.48
C ARG A 43 35.30 -24.47 -16.82
N GLY A 44 34.16 -23.82 -16.59
CA GLY A 44 32.84 -24.38 -16.89
C GLY A 44 32.33 -25.43 -15.89
N GLU A 45 32.97 -25.55 -14.72
CA GLU A 45 32.48 -26.44 -13.66
C GLU A 45 31.51 -25.66 -12.75
N GLY A 46 30.22 -25.99 -12.84
CA GLY A 46 29.17 -25.29 -12.12
C GLY A 46 29.16 -25.60 -10.62
N THR A 47 29.07 -24.58 -9.77
CA THR A 47 28.66 -24.79 -8.38
C THR A 47 27.20 -25.28 -8.34
N PRO A 48 26.78 -26.02 -7.30
CA PRO A 48 25.37 -26.35 -7.13
C PRO A 48 24.52 -25.07 -7.16
N PRO A 49 23.31 -25.15 -7.75
CA PRO A 49 22.49 -23.97 -7.92
C PRO A 49 22.13 -23.37 -6.55
N LEU A 50 22.29 -22.05 -6.40
CA LEU A 50 21.69 -21.35 -5.27
C LEU A 50 20.19 -21.26 -5.55
N PHE A 51 19.40 -21.71 -4.59
CA PHE A 51 17.95 -21.56 -4.60
C PHE A 51 17.61 -20.32 -3.80
N VAL A 52 17.09 -19.29 -4.47
CA VAL A 52 16.47 -18.16 -3.77
C VAL A 52 14.97 -18.32 -3.90
N GLU A 53 14.33 -18.67 -2.81
CA GLU A 53 12.88 -18.66 -2.70
C GLU A 53 12.40 -17.21 -2.75
N ARG A 54 11.36 -16.92 -3.53
CA ARG A 54 10.74 -15.59 -3.62
C ARG A 54 9.87 -15.29 -2.40
N SER A 55 10.41 -15.53 -1.21
CA SER A 55 9.67 -15.45 0.04
C SER A 55 9.37 -14.00 0.43
N TYR A 56 8.14 -13.73 0.83
CA TYR A 56 7.68 -12.41 1.24
C TYR A 56 6.97 -12.47 2.59
N GLN A 57 7.38 -11.60 3.51
CA GLN A 57 6.74 -11.42 4.81
C GLN A 57 5.77 -10.25 4.72
N LEU A 58 4.49 -10.46 5.03
CA LEU A 58 3.47 -9.39 5.03
C LEU A 58 3.94 -8.18 5.85
N GLY A 59 3.63 -6.99 5.34
CA GLY A 59 4.07 -5.71 5.90
C GLY A 59 5.46 -5.27 5.46
N THR A 60 6.29 -6.16 4.90
CA THR A 60 7.64 -5.80 4.46
C THR A 60 7.57 -4.88 3.24
N ARG A 61 8.25 -3.74 3.30
CA ARG A 61 8.38 -2.85 2.15
C ARG A 61 9.22 -3.53 1.05
N ILE A 62 8.66 -3.54 -0.16
CA ILE A 62 9.37 -3.87 -1.39
C ILE A 62 9.84 -2.55 -2.01
N ASP A 63 11.14 -2.38 -2.13
CA ASP A 63 11.79 -1.20 -2.72
C ASP A 63 12.27 -1.55 -4.14
N PHE A 64 11.79 -0.81 -5.13
CA PHE A 64 12.07 -1.02 -6.54
C PHE A 64 13.20 -0.12 -7.08
N SER A 65 13.98 0.51 -6.21
CA SER A 65 15.23 1.14 -6.60
C SER A 65 16.34 0.11 -6.85
N SER A 66 17.42 0.55 -7.48
CA SER A 66 18.61 -0.26 -7.75
C SER A 66 19.36 -0.74 -6.50
N LYS A 67 19.01 -0.20 -5.33
CA LYS A 67 19.53 -0.63 -4.02
C LYS A 67 18.49 -1.42 -3.21
N GLY A 68 17.28 -1.55 -3.72
CA GLY A 68 16.17 -2.20 -3.06
C GLY A 68 16.16 -3.72 -3.20
N ASN A 69 15.08 -4.33 -2.69
CA ASN A 69 14.85 -5.78 -2.69
C ASN A 69 13.81 -6.24 -3.73
N GLY A 70 13.17 -5.32 -4.48
CA GLY A 70 12.09 -5.64 -5.40
C GLY A 70 12.47 -6.60 -6.54
N TRP A 71 13.73 -6.59 -6.93
CA TRP A 71 14.27 -7.45 -7.99
C TRP A 71 14.06 -8.95 -7.72
N ILE A 72 13.94 -9.38 -6.46
CA ILE A 72 13.71 -10.79 -6.09
C ILE A 72 12.35 -11.27 -6.62
N TYR A 73 11.38 -10.37 -6.69
CA TYR A 73 9.99 -10.69 -7.03
C TYR A 73 9.68 -10.49 -8.51
N ASN A 74 10.53 -9.79 -9.26
CA ASN A 74 10.33 -9.54 -10.70
C ASN A 74 10.32 -10.88 -11.48
N SER A 75 9.20 -11.19 -12.13
CA SER A 75 9.07 -12.40 -12.95
C SER A 75 9.00 -12.11 -14.45
N LEU A 76 8.31 -11.04 -14.87
CA LEU A 76 8.15 -10.64 -16.27
C LEU A 76 8.02 -9.12 -16.43
N GLY A 77 8.50 -8.56 -17.56
CA GLY A 77 8.07 -7.23 -18.03
C GLY A 77 8.66 -6.01 -17.30
N TRP A 78 9.84 -6.13 -16.68
CA TRP A 78 10.49 -5.03 -15.94
C TRP A 78 11.80 -4.59 -16.60
N ILE A 79 12.05 -3.28 -16.68
CA ILE A 79 13.38 -2.72 -17.00
C ILE A 79 14.32 -2.92 -15.81
N GLU A 80 15.63 -2.79 -16.04
CA GLU A 80 16.61 -2.71 -14.95
C GLU A 80 16.20 -1.64 -13.91
N PRO A 81 16.26 -1.94 -12.60
CA PRO A 81 15.95 -0.99 -11.55
C PRO A 81 16.79 0.28 -11.65
N GLY A 82 16.11 1.43 -11.70
CA GLY A 82 16.76 2.74 -11.64
C GLY A 82 17.04 3.17 -10.21
N SER A 83 17.65 4.34 -10.01
CA SER A 83 17.99 4.85 -8.68
C SER A 83 16.79 5.07 -7.74
N GLN A 84 15.57 5.19 -8.29
CA GLN A 84 14.36 5.49 -7.51
C GLN A 84 13.19 4.53 -7.75
N ALA A 85 13.17 3.82 -8.89
CA ALA A 85 12.01 3.04 -9.32
C ALA A 85 12.43 2.01 -10.38
N THR A 86 11.58 1.00 -10.57
CA THR A 86 11.68 0.04 -11.67
C THR A 86 10.50 0.27 -12.61
N TRP A 87 10.79 0.56 -13.88
CA TRP A 87 9.78 0.76 -14.92
C TRP A 87 9.36 -0.57 -15.55
N THR A 88 8.10 -0.68 -15.92
CA THR A 88 7.63 -1.77 -16.79
C THR A 88 8.23 -1.61 -18.19
N ASN A 89 8.34 -2.72 -18.92
CA ASN A 89 8.59 -2.73 -20.35
C ASN A 89 7.58 -3.63 -21.06
N GLY A 90 6.73 -3.00 -21.85
CA GLY A 90 5.65 -3.68 -22.55
C GLY A 90 4.30 -3.45 -21.89
N GLU A 91 3.32 -4.23 -22.33
CA GLU A 91 1.91 -4.14 -21.93
C GLU A 91 1.60 -5.01 -20.71
N GLU A 92 2.59 -5.72 -20.18
CA GLU A 92 2.42 -6.58 -19.01
C GLU A 92 3.71 -6.63 -18.19
N ALA A 93 3.59 -6.56 -16.88
CA ALA A 93 4.68 -6.81 -15.94
C ALA A 93 4.17 -7.54 -14.71
N SER A 94 4.93 -8.54 -14.23
CA SER A 94 4.49 -9.41 -13.15
C SER A 94 5.51 -9.52 -12.04
N LEU A 95 4.99 -9.62 -10.82
CA LEU A 95 5.71 -9.96 -9.61
C LEU A 95 5.23 -11.32 -9.13
N THR A 96 6.12 -12.18 -8.65
CA THR A 96 5.78 -13.47 -8.07
C THR A 96 6.42 -13.57 -6.70
N MET A 97 5.64 -14.00 -5.71
CA MET A 97 6.12 -14.21 -4.35
C MET A 97 5.43 -15.40 -3.70
N THR A 98 6.09 -15.93 -2.67
CA THR A 98 5.58 -16.93 -1.75
C THR A 98 5.37 -16.27 -0.39
N LEU A 99 4.13 -16.13 0.04
CA LEU A 99 3.74 -15.45 1.26
C LEU A 99 4.09 -16.29 2.49
N LYS A 100 4.77 -15.67 3.46
CA LYS A 100 4.97 -16.21 4.80
C LYS A 100 3.84 -15.76 5.70
N HIS A 101 3.00 -16.71 6.11
CA HIS A 101 1.96 -16.50 7.11
C HIS A 101 1.81 -17.74 7.98
N SER A 102 1.46 -17.54 9.25
CA SER A 102 1.29 -18.60 10.27
C SER A 102 -0.18 -18.86 10.63
N GLN A 103 -1.09 -18.02 10.14
CA GLN A 103 -2.54 -18.08 10.37
C GLN A 103 -3.26 -18.18 9.01
N PRO A 104 -4.55 -18.57 8.98
CA PRO A 104 -5.36 -18.45 7.78
C PRO A 104 -5.22 -17.04 7.19
N LEU A 105 -4.97 -16.98 5.89
CA LEU A 105 -4.83 -15.72 5.20
C LEU A 105 -6.23 -15.09 5.07
N GLY A 106 -6.40 -13.89 5.60
CA GLY A 106 -7.51 -13.02 5.22
C GLY A 106 -7.16 -12.23 3.96
N ASP A 107 -8.11 -11.45 3.45
CA ASP A 107 -7.86 -10.60 2.29
C ASP A 107 -6.63 -9.71 2.51
N LEU A 108 -5.94 -9.38 1.42
CA LEU A 108 -4.73 -8.57 1.45
C LEU A 108 -5.00 -7.20 0.86
N SER A 109 -4.41 -6.16 1.47
CA SER A 109 -4.34 -4.83 0.89
C SER A 109 -2.98 -4.67 0.24
N LEU A 110 -2.98 -4.48 -1.08
CA LEU A 110 -1.80 -4.02 -1.81
C LEU A 110 -1.78 -2.50 -1.76
N SER A 111 -0.66 -1.93 -1.32
CA SER A 111 -0.35 -0.51 -1.48
C SER A 111 0.95 -0.33 -2.26
N ALA A 112 0.97 0.64 -3.16
CA ALA A 112 2.11 0.94 -4.00
C ALA A 112 2.27 2.45 -4.20
N ILE A 113 3.53 2.91 -4.13
CA ILE A 113 3.91 4.23 -4.64
C ILE A 113 4.35 4.02 -6.09
N THR A 114 3.64 4.67 -7.00
CA THR A 114 3.75 4.45 -8.43
C THR A 114 4.04 5.75 -9.17
N LYS A 115 4.68 5.62 -10.34
CA LYS A 115 4.76 6.64 -11.39
C LYS A 115 4.11 6.07 -12.65
N ALA A 116 3.61 6.93 -13.52
CA ALA A 116 3.09 6.51 -14.83
C ALA A 116 3.69 7.34 -15.96
N TYR A 117 3.90 6.71 -17.12
CA TYR A 117 4.40 7.38 -18.31
C TYR A 117 3.24 8.06 -19.07
N VAL A 118 2.80 9.20 -18.55
CA VAL A 118 1.78 10.07 -19.16
C VAL A 118 2.39 11.42 -19.56
N ASN A 119 1.96 11.97 -20.69
CA ASN A 119 2.44 13.25 -21.24
C ASN A 119 1.37 13.84 -22.19
N GLU A 120 1.61 15.01 -22.78
CA GLU A 120 0.64 15.65 -23.69
C GLU A 120 0.18 14.75 -24.87
N ARG A 121 1.03 13.82 -25.32
CA ARG A 121 0.73 12.89 -26.43
C ARG A 121 0.11 11.57 -25.97
N GLN A 122 0.12 11.31 -24.67
CA GLN A 122 -0.54 10.21 -24.00
C GLN A 122 -1.03 10.71 -22.63
N PRO A 123 -2.13 11.48 -22.61
CA PRO A 123 -2.54 12.20 -21.41
C PRO A 123 -3.12 11.28 -20.34
N GLU A 124 -3.52 10.06 -20.70
CA GLU A 124 -4.09 9.10 -19.77
C GLU A 124 -3.48 7.72 -19.95
N LEU A 125 -3.41 6.97 -18.85
CA LEU A 125 -3.02 5.57 -18.82
C LEU A 125 -3.87 4.81 -17.81
N GLU A 126 -4.34 3.64 -18.21
CA GLU A 126 -5.05 2.69 -17.36
C GLU A 126 -4.17 1.45 -17.14
N VAL A 127 -4.17 0.97 -15.90
CA VAL A 127 -3.41 -0.20 -15.47
C VAL A 127 -4.34 -1.13 -14.73
N ASP A 128 -4.57 -2.32 -15.27
CA ASP A 128 -5.31 -3.38 -14.57
C ASP A 128 -4.36 -4.10 -13.63
N VAL A 129 -4.80 -4.33 -12.39
CA VAL A 129 -4.10 -5.14 -11.39
C VAL A 129 -4.78 -6.49 -11.32
N ILE A 130 -4.00 -7.54 -11.51
CA ILE A 130 -4.49 -8.92 -11.62
C ILE A 130 -3.74 -9.77 -10.60
N ALA A 131 -4.45 -10.53 -9.78
CA ALA A 131 -3.88 -11.45 -8.82
C ALA A 131 -4.16 -12.89 -9.25
N ASN A 132 -3.11 -13.68 -9.49
CA ASN A 132 -3.19 -15.07 -9.95
C ASN A 132 -4.17 -15.30 -11.12
N GLY A 133 -4.24 -14.35 -12.06
CA GLY A 133 -5.08 -14.40 -13.26
C GLY A 133 -6.43 -13.69 -13.14
N GLU A 134 -6.88 -13.37 -11.92
CA GLU A 134 -8.15 -12.69 -11.67
C GLU A 134 -7.96 -11.17 -11.53
N PRO A 135 -8.71 -10.33 -12.26
CA PRO A 135 -8.66 -8.88 -12.09
C PRO A 135 -9.17 -8.46 -10.70
N VAL A 136 -8.36 -7.70 -9.97
CA VAL A 136 -8.68 -7.22 -8.60
C VAL A 136 -8.84 -5.70 -8.50
N GLY A 137 -8.49 -4.96 -9.56
CA GLY A 137 -8.73 -3.53 -9.63
C GLY A 137 -8.10 -2.87 -10.85
N GLN A 138 -8.37 -1.58 -11.01
CA GLN A 138 -7.83 -0.77 -12.10
C GLN A 138 -7.38 0.59 -11.57
N TRP A 139 -6.23 1.05 -12.05
CA TRP A 139 -5.66 2.35 -11.72
C TRP A 139 -5.65 3.25 -12.94
N LYS A 140 -6.13 4.48 -12.76
CA LYS A 140 -6.08 5.52 -13.78
C LYS A 140 -5.03 6.58 -13.43
N PHE A 141 -4.29 7.01 -14.44
CA PHE A 141 -3.30 8.08 -14.35
C PHE A 141 -3.61 9.14 -15.39
N VAL A 142 -3.48 10.42 -15.01
CA VAL A 142 -3.78 11.56 -15.86
C VAL A 142 -2.61 12.55 -15.82
N HIS A 143 -2.17 13.00 -16.98
CA HIS A 143 -1.11 13.99 -17.14
C HIS A 143 -1.46 15.30 -16.41
N GLY A 144 -0.47 15.88 -15.74
CA GLY A 144 -0.65 17.08 -14.90
C GLY A 144 -1.02 16.80 -13.44
N GLN A 145 -1.30 15.53 -13.09
CA GLN A 145 -1.41 15.10 -11.69
C GLN A 145 -0.02 14.72 -11.12
N SER A 146 0.09 14.67 -9.79
CA SER A 146 1.36 14.39 -9.07
C SER A 146 2.10 13.17 -9.62
N SER A 147 3.43 13.28 -9.74
CA SER A 147 4.29 12.25 -10.36
C SER A 147 4.35 10.95 -9.57
N ASP A 148 4.25 11.03 -8.24
CA ASP A 148 4.31 9.90 -7.33
C ASP A 148 2.93 9.77 -6.71
N THR A 149 2.21 8.73 -7.10
CA THR A 149 0.86 8.50 -6.59
C THR A 149 0.76 7.17 -5.88
N GLU A 150 0.17 7.24 -4.68
CA GLU A 150 -0.24 6.07 -3.95
C GLU A 150 -1.42 5.41 -4.66
N ARG A 151 -1.36 4.09 -4.76
CA ARG A 151 -2.34 3.23 -5.39
C ARG A 151 -2.51 2.00 -4.54
N GLY A 152 -3.72 1.46 -4.49
CA GLY A 152 -3.97 0.21 -3.80
C GLY A 152 -5.14 -0.55 -4.38
N VAL A 153 -5.21 -1.82 -4.02
CA VAL A 153 -6.31 -2.75 -4.33
C VAL A 153 -6.43 -3.78 -3.20
N ILE A 154 -7.61 -4.36 -3.05
CA ILE A 154 -7.80 -5.54 -2.19
C ILE A 154 -7.61 -6.79 -3.05
N ILE A 155 -6.85 -7.74 -2.53
CA ILE A 155 -6.62 -9.06 -3.13
C ILE A 155 -7.36 -10.07 -2.24
N PRO A 156 -8.45 -10.68 -2.73
CA PRO A 156 -9.15 -11.73 -2.02
C PRO A 156 -8.22 -12.88 -1.61
N ALA A 157 -8.39 -13.39 -0.40
CA ALA A 157 -7.52 -14.41 0.17
C ALA A 157 -7.55 -15.74 -0.61
N ASP A 158 -8.69 -16.08 -1.20
CA ASP A 158 -8.91 -17.28 -2.00
C ASP A 158 -8.12 -17.28 -3.32
N LEU A 159 -7.73 -16.11 -3.81
CA LEU A 159 -6.81 -15.99 -4.95
C LEU A 159 -5.38 -16.41 -4.60
N VAL A 160 -5.01 -16.45 -3.32
CA VAL A 160 -3.70 -16.97 -2.93
C VAL A 160 -3.74 -18.50 -2.98
N ASN A 161 -2.95 -19.07 -3.89
CA ASN A 161 -3.01 -20.49 -4.19
C ASN A 161 -2.52 -21.38 -3.02
N GLN A 162 -2.74 -22.68 -3.13
CA GLN A 162 -2.38 -23.67 -2.09
C GLN A 162 -0.89 -23.72 -1.71
N GLN A 163 -0.01 -23.09 -2.50
CA GLN A 163 1.43 -23.00 -2.24
C GLN A 163 1.81 -21.65 -1.60
N ASN A 164 0.83 -20.90 -1.11
CA ASN A 164 0.96 -19.53 -0.61
C ASN A 164 1.56 -18.59 -1.65
N SER A 165 1.44 -18.91 -2.94
CA SER A 165 2.02 -18.09 -3.99
C SER A 165 1.02 -17.10 -4.55
N LEU A 166 1.52 -15.88 -4.70
CA LEU A 166 0.81 -14.74 -5.27
C LEU A 166 1.62 -14.20 -6.44
N GLN A 167 1.05 -14.26 -7.63
CA GLN A 167 1.49 -13.51 -8.79
C GLN A 167 0.61 -12.26 -8.92
N ILE A 168 1.26 -11.11 -9.00
CA ILE A 168 0.61 -9.81 -9.22
C ILE A 168 1.03 -9.32 -10.58
N THR A 169 0.09 -9.18 -11.49
CA THR A 169 0.32 -8.75 -12.86
C THR A 169 -0.29 -7.37 -13.06
N PHE A 170 0.52 -6.45 -13.57
CA PHE A 170 0.12 -5.13 -14.03
C PHE A 170 -0.03 -5.18 -15.54
N ARG A 171 -1.27 -5.12 -16.03
CA ARG A 171 -1.57 -5.06 -17.47
C ARG A 171 -1.78 -3.61 -17.88
N ILE A 172 -1.11 -3.19 -18.93
CA ILE A 172 -1.02 -1.81 -19.39
C ILE A 172 -1.32 -1.79 -20.89
N PRO A 173 -2.59 -1.94 -21.31
CA PRO A 173 -2.96 -2.19 -22.70
C PRO A 173 -2.44 -1.15 -23.71
N ASN A 174 -2.21 0.08 -23.25
CA ASN A 174 -1.77 1.21 -24.08
C ASN A 174 -0.37 1.72 -23.71
N ALA A 175 0.54 0.85 -23.23
CA ALA A 175 1.92 1.23 -22.98
C ALA A 175 2.62 1.63 -24.30
N LYS A 176 3.31 2.78 -24.29
CA LYS A 176 4.03 3.29 -25.47
C LYS A 176 5.46 3.66 -25.12
N SER A 177 6.32 3.56 -26.12
CA SER A 177 7.67 4.07 -26.07
C SER A 177 7.74 5.56 -26.40
N PRO A 178 8.76 6.28 -25.90
CA PRO A 178 9.03 7.65 -26.33
C PRO A 178 9.18 7.77 -27.86
N ALA A 179 9.71 6.74 -28.54
CA ALA A 179 9.84 6.69 -29.99
C ALA A 179 8.48 6.62 -30.70
N GLU A 180 7.55 5.79 -30.24
CA GLU A 180 6.18 5.71 -30.78
C GLU A 180 5.41 7.04 -30.61
N LEU A 181 5.74 7.81 -29.57
CA LEU A 181 5.17 9.14 -29.34
C LEU A 181 5.88 10.25 -30.15
N GLY A 182 6.98 9.94 -30.83
CA GLY A 182 7.78 10.91 -31.58
C GLY A 182 8.53 11.89 -30.69
N LEU A 183 8.88 11.50 -29.46
CA LEU A 183 9.61 12.33 -28.50
C LEU A 183 11.13 12.18 -28.65
N HIS A 184 11.63 10.94 -28.67
CA HIS A 184 13.04 10.60 -28.92
C HIS A 184 13.21 9.10 -29.23
N GLY A 185 14.42 8.66 -29.59
CA GLY A 185 14.68 7.30 -30.08
C GLY A 185 14.66 6.16 -29.05
N ASP A 186 14.10 6.35 -27.85
CA ASP A 186 13.98 5.25 -26.88
C ASP A 186 12.80 4.35 -27.26
N THR A 187 13.09 3.08 -27.49
CA THR A 187 12.12 2.10 -28.01
C THR A 187 11.48 1.24 -26.91
N ARG A 188 11.84 1.47 -25.63
CA ARG A 188 11.24 0.72 -24.51
C ARG A 188 9.81 1.20 -24.30
N LYS A 189 8.85 0.27 -24.18
CA LYS A 189 7.45 0.58 -23.93
C LYS A 189 7.24 0.88 -22.45
N LEU A 190 7.19 2.16 -22.10
CA LEU A 190 7.06 2.61 -20.71
C LEU A 190 5.57 2.73 -20.35
N GLY A 191 5.21 2.22 -19.18
CA GLY A 191 3.84 2.28 -18.67
C GLY A 191 3.80 2.73 -17.22
N LEU A 192 4.06 1.79 -16.31
CA LEU A 192 4.08 2.01 -14.86
C LEU A 192 5.53 1.98 -14.37
N ALA A 193 5.84 2.76 -13.34
CA ALA A 193 7.04 2.55 -12.52
C ALA A 193 6.62 2.27 -11.09
N LEU A 194 7.16 1.21 -10.49
CA LEU A 194 7.02 1.00 -9.06
C LEU A 194 8.19 1.67 -8.34
N VAL A 195 7.89 2.48 -7.32
CA VAL A 195 8.86 3.02 -6.36
C VAL A 195 8.94 2.10 -5.16
N SER A 196 7.78 1.78 -4.58
CA SER A 196 7.66 0.80 -3.50
C SER A 196 6.30 0.12 -3.51
N MET A 197 6.24 -1.08 -2.95
CA MET A 197 5.00 -1.82 -2.73
C MET A 197 5.00 -2.49 -1.36
N LYS A 198 3.82 -2.73 -0.80
CA LYS A 198 3.62 -3.49 0.44
C LYS A 198 2.30 -4.26 0.33
N LEU A 199 2.26 -5.45 0.91
CA LEU A 199 1.03 -6.20 1.14
C LEU A 199 0.80 -6.30 2.65
N THR A 200 -0.37 -5.90 3.11
CA THR A 200 -0.80 -6.06 4.52
C THR A 200 -2.09 -6.86 4.57
N PRO A 201 -2.47 -7.41 5.73
CA PRO A 201 -3.85 -7.83 5.96
C PRO A 201 -4.82 -6.67 5.69
N ALA A 202 -5.92 -6.93 4.98
CA ALA A 202 -6.99 -5.98 4.69
C ALA A 202 -8.06 -5.99 5.78
N VAL A 203 -7.66 -5.67 7.02
CA VAL A 203 -8.53 -5.79 8.21
C VAL A 203 -9.84 -5.00 8.11
N CYS A 204 -9.91 -3.97 7.26
CA CYS A 204 -11.12 -3.16 7.07
C CYS A 204 -11.94 -3.54 5.83
N SER A 205 -11.56 -4.59 5.09
CA SER A 205 -12.39 -5.18 4.02
C SER A 205 -13.39 -6.21 4.55
N SER A 206 -13.13 -6.77 5.74
CA SER A 206 -14.02 -7.71 6.44
C SER A 206 -13.67 -7.69 7.93
N TYR A 207 -13.92 -6.57 8.59
CA TYR A 207 -13.58 -6.33 9.99
C TYR A 207 -14.49 -7.12 10.94
N THR A 208 -13.89 -7.85 11.88
CA THR A 208 -14.63 -8.56 12.93
C THR A 208 -14.74 -7.69 14.17
N LEU A 209 -15.97 -7.52 14.70
CA LEU A 209 -16.19 -6.76 15.94
C LEU A 209 -15.30 -7.28 17.08
N GLY A 210 -14.59 -6.36 17.71
CA GLY A 210 -13.66 -6.63 18.80
C GLY A 210 -12.20 -6.74 18.36
N GLU A 211 -11.88 -6.71 17.08
CA GLU A 211 -10.48 -6.64 16.62
C GLU A 211 -9.90 -5.23 16.79
N THR A 212 -8.60 -5.12 17.06
CA THR A 212 -7.95 -3.81 17.19
C THR A 212 -7.33 -3.40 15.85
N ILE A 213 -7.73 -2.25 15.35
CA ILE A 213 -7.04 -1.55 14.26
C ILE A 213 -5.94 -0.70 14.88
N VAL A 214 -4.69 -1.02 14.59
CA VAL A 214 -3.50 -0.31 15.06
C VAL A 214 -3.00 0.60 13.95
N PHE A 215 -2.82 1.87 14.30
CA PHE A 215 -2.33 2.91 13.41
C PHE A 215 -0.81 3.06 13.52
N GLY A 216 -0.21 3.64 12.49
CA GLY A 216 1.23 3.78 12.37
C GLY A 216 1.86 2.81 11.38
N GLN A 217 3.16 2.98 11.16
CA GLN A 217 3.96 2.33 10.12
C GLN A 217 3.92 0.80 10.19
N GLU A 218 3.95 0.26 11.41
CA GLU A 218 3.91 -1.18 11.71
C GLU A 218 2.48 -1.67 12.06
N GLY A 219 1.48 -0.79 11.94
CA GLY A 219 0.08 -1.11 12.21
C GLY A 219 -0.62 -1.82 11.04
N ASN A 220 -1.89 -2.15 11.24
CA ASN A 220 -2.76 -2.80 10.24
C ASN A 220 -3.83 -1.85 9.67
N SER A 221 -3.83 -0.57 10.06
CA SER A 221 -4.84 0.44 9.65
C SER A 221 -4.86 0.81 8.17
N GLU A 222 -3.87 0.42 7.39
CA GLU A 222 -3.66 0.91 6.01
C GLU A 222 -4.87 0.69 5.10
N SER A 223 -5.50 -0.50 5.19
CA SER A 223 -6.71 -0.84 4.44
C SER A 223 -7.96 -0.05 4.86
N CYS A 224 -7.92 0.65 5.99
CA CYS A 224 -9.03 1.41 6.54
C CYS A 224 -9.01 2.88 6.09
N LEU A 225 -7.86 3.38 5.64
CA LEU A 225 -7.65 4.81 5.41
C LEU A 225 -8.34 5.26 4.10
N GLY A 226 -9.21 6.24 4.21
CA GLY A 226 -9.73 7.04 3.10
C GLY A 226 -8.88 8.29 2.88
N GLN A 227 -9.55 9.41 2.58
CA GLN A 227 -8.88 10.71 2.44
C GLN A 227 -8.56 11.36 3.80
N GLY A 228 -7.65 12.34 3.80
CA GLY A 228 -7.38 13.19 4.96
C GLY A 228 -6.43 12.59 6.00
N TRP A 229 -5.59 11.63 5.62
CA TRP A 229 -4.58 11.04 6.50
C TRP A 229 -3.17 11.40 6.04
N SER A 230 -2.30 11.69 7.00
CA SER A 230 -0.87 11.79 6.76
C SER A 230 -0.27 10.41 6.49
N LYS A 231 1.00 10.37 6.06
CA LYS A 231 1.78 9.12 6.09
C LYS A 231 1.80 8.54 7.52
N PRO A 232 1.62 7.21 7.69
CA PRO A 232 1.72 6.58 9.00
C PRO A 232 3.08 6.81 9.66
N GLY A 233 3.08 7.21 10.93
CA GLY A 233 4.27 7.44 11.74
C GLY A 233 4.60 6.24 12.64
N SER A 234 5.64 6.37 13.48
CA SER A 234 6.12 5.26 14.33
C SER A 234 5.17 4.79 15.43
N TRP A 235 4.18 5.61 15.80
CA TRP A 235 3.25 5.32 16.91
C TRP A 235 1.77 5.49 16.51
N GLY A 236 1.47 6.00 15.31
CA GLY A 236 0.12 6.37 14.90
C GLY A 236 0.07 7.11 13.56
N THR A 237 -1.13 7.48 13.14
CA THR A 237 -1.38 8.21 11.88
C THR A 237 -2.18 9.48 12.18
N TRP A 238 -1.71 10.62 11.68
CA TRP A 238 -2.36 11.91 11.88
C TRP A 238 -3.44 12.15 10.83
N THR A 239 -4.52 12.81 11.23
CA THR A 239 -5.37 13.53 10.28
C THR A 239 -4.55 14.65 9.63
N GLU A 240 -4.77 14.87 8.35
CA GLU A 240 -4.16 15.94 7.56
C GLU A 240 -5.28 16.78 6.93
N GLY A 241 -5.36 18.05 7.33
CA GLY A 241 -6.49 18.93 7.04
C GLY A 241 -7.61 18.84 8.07
N ASN A 242 -8.80 19.31 7.69
CA ASN A 242 -9.94 19.47 8.61
C ASN A 242 -10.85 18.24 8.70
N GLU A 243 -10.62 17.19 7.91
CA GLU A 243 -11.43 15.98 7.93
C GLU A 243 -10.63 14.77 7.47
N ALA A 244 -10.77 13.66 8.17
CA ALA A 244 -10.14 12.38 7.81
C ALA A 244 -11.17 11.25 7.84
N LEU A 245 -11.18 10.41 6.82
CA LEU A 245 -12.21 9.37 6.62
C LEU A 245 -11.61 7.98 6.80
N LEU A 246 -12.25 7.14 7.61
CA LEU A 246 -12.06 5.69 7.63
C LEU A 246 -13.20 4.99 6.90
N LYS A 247 -12.87 3.88 6.24
CA LYS A 247 -13.83 2.96 5.61
C LYS A 247 -13.63 1.57 6.19
N ILE A 248 -14.69 1.01 6.76
CA ILE A 248 -14.65 -0.29 7.44
C ILE A 248 -15.85 -1.11 6.99
N ALA A 249 -15.63 -2.17 6.21
CA ALA A 249 -16.65 -3.19 5.95
C ALA A 249 -16.65 -4.16 7.14
N LEU A 250 -17.83 -4.42 7.72
CA LEU A 250 -17.97 -5.33 8.86
C LEU A 250 -18.32 -6.73 8.34
N ALA A 251 -17.71 -7.77 8.91
CA ALA A 251 -17.96 -9.15 8.49
C ALA A 251 -19.42 -9.60 8.70
N ASP A 252 -20.09 -9.11 9.76
CA ASP A 252 -21.42 -9.56 10.19
C ASP A 252 -22.41 -8.39 10.42
N LEU A 253 -22.69 -7.58 9.40
CA LEU A 253 -23.61 -6.42 9.48
C LEU A 253 -24.98 -6.78 10.08
N GLU A 254 -25.64 -7.82 9.55
CA GLU A 254 -27.03 -8.17 9.93
C GLU A 254 -27.20 -8.60 11.40
N SER A 255 -26.13 -9.05 12.06
CA SER A 255 -26.14 -9.48 13.47
C SER A 255 -25.61 -8.41 14.43
N THR A 256 -25.42 -7.18 13.93
CA THR A 256 -24.82 -6.09 14.70
C THR A 256 -25.91 -5.28 15.40
N GLY A 257 -26.01 -5.45 16.72
CA GLY A 257 -26.72 -4.52 17.60
C GLY A 257 -25.95 -3.20 17.71
N ASP A 258 -26.25 -2.38 18.73
CA ASP A 258 -25.48 -1.16 18.96
C ASP A 258 -23.99 -1.48 19.20
N VAL A 259 -23.13 -0.64 18.63
CA VAL A 259 -21.68 -0.82 18.61
C VAL A 259 -21.00 0.27 19.40
N LEU A 260 -20.05 -0.10 20.26
CA LEU A 260 -19.13 0.83 20.89
C LEU A 260 -17.96 1.10 19.94
N LEU A 261 -17.85 2.34 19.48
CA LEU A 261 -16.61 2.87 18.91
C LEU A 261 -15.69 3.28 20.05
N SER A 262 -14.48 2.75 20.07
CA SER A 262 -13.41 3.12 20.99
C SER A 262 -12.17 3.51 20.21
N VAL A 263 -11.66 4.71 20.47
CA VAL A 263 -10.53 5.30 19.74
C VAL A 263 -9.50 5.82 20.72
N LYS A 264 -8.30 5.26 20.68
CA LYS A 264 -7.15 5.78 21.39
C LYS A 264 -6.44 6.78 20.50
N ALA A 265 -6.46 8.04 20.91
CA ALA A 265 -5.95 9.14 20.11
C ALA A 265 -5.12 10.12 20.93
N ARG A 266 -4.39 10.97 20.20
CA ARG A 266 -3.72 12.16 20.73
C ARG A 266 -4.03 13.36 19.84
N ALA A 267 -4.21 14.54 20.41
CA ALA A 267 -4.49 15.76 19.66
C ALA A 267 -3.23 16.60 19.49
N PHE A 268 -3.16 17.33 18.39
CA PHE A 268 -2.18 18.39 18.22
C PHE A 268 -2.67 19.64 18.95
N VAL A 269 -2.31 19.75 20.23
CA VAL A 269 -2.59 20.92 21.09
C VAL A 269 -1.28 21.51 21.64
N HIS A 270 -1.26 22.81 21.88
CA HIS A 270 -0.08 23.56 22.28
C HIS A 270 -0.48 24.81 23.09
N GLU A 271 0.44 25.47 23.81
CA GLU A 271 0.14 26.70 24.57
C GLU A 271 -0.56 27.79 23.73
N VAL A 272 -0.15 27.96 22.47
CA VAL A 272 -0.76 28.92 21.51
C VAL A 272 -1.91 28.32 20.67
N HIS A 273 -2.24 27.05 20.89
CA HIS A 273 -3.37 26.34 20.30
C HIS A 273 -3.93 25.34 21.34
N PRO A 274 -4.53 25.84 22.43
CA PRO A 274 -4.69 25.06 23.65
C PRO A 274 -5.83 24.05 23.60
N GLU A 275 -6.73 24.16 22.63
CA GLU A 275 -7.92 23.32 22.51
C GLU A 275 -8.06 22.82 21.08
N LEU A 276 -8.46 21.56 20.95
CA LEU A 276 -8.84 20.93 19.69
C LEU A 276 -10.21 20.28 19.87
N ASP A 277 -11.13 20.57 18.96
CA ASP A 277 -12.47 20.00 18.94
C ASP A 277 -12.54 19.00 17.78
N VAL A 278 -13.17 17.85 18.03
CA VAL A 278 -13.31 16.78 17.04
C VAL A 278 -14.75 16.30 17.01
N ASP A 279 -15.41 16.47 15.87
CA ASP A 279 -16.69 15.83 15.61
C ASP A 279 -16.44 14.44 15.02
N VAL A 280 -17.11 13.44 15.58
CA VAL A 280 -17.11 12.08 15.05
C VAL A 280 -18.40 11.86 14.30
N ILE A 281 -18.29 11.66 13.01
CA ILE A 281 -19.41 11.52 12.09
C ILE A 281 -19.37 10.10 11.52
N VAL A 282 -20.46 9.38 11.64
CA VAL A 282 -20.59 8.02 11.08
C VAL A 282 -21.75 8.02 10.10
N ASN A 283 -21.52 7.59 8.85
CA ASN A 283 -22.54 7.55 7.81
C ASN A 283 -23.40 8.84 7.73
N ASP A 284 -22.74 9.99 7.74
CA ASP A 284 -23.30 11.36 7.72
C ASP A 284 -24.05 11.82 8.99
N GLU A 285 -24.01 11.04 10.07
CA GLU A 285 -24.61 11.39 11.36
C GLU A 285 -23.53 11.63 12.42
N GLN A 286 -23.61 12.77 13.14
CA GLN A 286 -22.68 13.05 14.22
C GLN A 286 -23.02 12.20 15.45
N VAL A 287 -22.08 11.35 15.88
CA VAL A 287 -22.23 10.40 16.99
C VAL A 287 -21.42 10.77 18.22
N GLY A 288 -20.53 11.76 18.10
CA GLY A 288 -19.69 12.21 19.20
C GLY A 288 -19.07 13.58 18.95
N GLU A 289 -18.76 14.26 20.04
CA GLU A 289 -17.98 15.49 20.08
C GLU A 289 -16.89 15.29 21.14
N TRP A 290 -15.63 15.40 20.74
CA TRP A 290 -14.49 15.18 21.62
C TRP A 290 -13.66 16.44 21.72
N LYS A 291 -13.38 16.84 22.96
CA LYS A 291 -12.49 17.96 23.26
C LYS A 291 -11.15 17.47 23.80
N PHE A 292 -10.08 18.09 23.34
CA PHE A 292 -8.71 17.89 23.84
C PHE A 292 -8.16 19.24 24.28
N VAL A 293 -7.44 19.23 25.41
CA VAL A 293 -6.94 20.45 26.06
C VAL A 293 -5.48 20.26 26.46
N HIS A 294 -4.63 21.21 26.06
CA HIS A 294 -3.22 21.27 26.40
C HIS A 294 -3.02 21.25 27.93
N GLY A 295 -2.08 20.43 28.40
CA GLY A 295 -1.76 20.25 29.81
C GLY A 295 -2.77 19.44 30.63
N GLN A 296 -3.85 18.93 30.01
CA GLN A 296 -4.87 18.14 30.71
C GLN A 296 -5.22 16.84 30.00
N ALA A 297 -5.77 16.93 28.79
CA ALA A 297 -6.39 15.82 28.08
C ALA A 297 -5.94 15.76 26.62
N GLU A 298 -4.62 15.81 26.41
CA GLU A 298 -4.00 15.81 25.08
C GLU A 298 -4.05 14.45 24.39
N SER A 299 -4.23 13.37 25.16
CA SER A 299 -4.36 12.02 24.64
C SER A 299 -5.26 11.17 25.53
N GLY A 300 -5.74 10.05 25.00
CA GLY A 300 -6.55 9.09 25.73
C GLY A 300 -7.51 8.33 24.83
N VAL A 301 -8.32 7.49 25.46
CA VAL A 301 -9.42 6.79 24.79
C VAL A 301 -10.63 7.72 24.75
N ARG A 302 -11.30 7.75 23.61
CA ARG A 302 -12.60 8.39 23.41
C ARG A 302 -13.56 7.37 22.83
N THR A 303 -14.83 7.50 23.18
CA THR A 303 -15.86 6.55 22.77
C THR A 303 -17.08 7.25 22.18
N ALA A 304 -17.81 6.51 21.35
CA ALA A 304 -19.13 6.87 20.86
C ALA A 304 -19.97 5.58 20.72
N ILE A 305 -21.27 5.68 20.91
CA ILE A 305 -22.20 4.58 20.65
C ILE A 305 -22.78 4.78 19.25
N LEU A 306 -22.67 3.76 18.42
CA LEU A 306 -23.23 3.72 17.08
C LEU A 306 -24.49 2.86 17.14
N SER A 307 -25.64 3.41 16.77
CA SER A 307 -26.87 2.63 16.72
C SER A 307 -26.81 1.58 15.62
N ALA A 308 -27.48 0.44 15.82
CA ALA A 308 -27.59 -0.60 14.79
C ALA A 308 -28.13 -0.05 13.47
N SER A 309 -29.10 0.87 13.49
CA SER A 309 -29.64 1.50 12.28
C SER A 309 -28.62 2.37 11.56
N LEU A 310 -27.73 3.04 12.30
CA LEU A 310 -26.68 3.86 11.72
C LEU A 310 -25.58 3.00 11.10
N VAL A 311 -25.14 1.95 11.80
CA VAL A 311 -24.13 1.01 11.31
C VAL A 311 -24.59 0.33 10.02
N ASN A 312 -25.85 -0.11 9.97
CA ASN A 312 -26.44 -0.80 8.83
C ASN A 312 -26.94 0.13 7.71
N LYS A 313 -26.76 1.45 7.85
CA LYS A 313 -27.26 2.44 6.89
C LYS A 313 -26.59 2.33 5.51
N GLN A 314 -25.30 1.99 5.48
CA GLN A 314 -24.51 1.81 4.26
C GLN A 314 -23.28 0.93 4.52
N GLU A 315 -22.75 0.36 3.45
CA GLU A 315 -21.51 -0.42 3.46
C GLU A 315 -20.54 0.09 2.38
N PRO A 316 -19.24 0.30 2.68
CA PRO A 316 -18.61 0.16 4.01
C PRO A 316 -19.06 1.24 5.01
N LEU A 317 -18.93 0.96 6.31
CA LEU A 317 -19.13 1.94 7.38
C LEU A 317 -18.11 3.08 7.20
N GLN A 318 -18.61 4.30 7.14
CA GLN A 318 -17.78 5.49 7.00
C GLN A 318 -17.69 6.20 8.33
N ILE A 319 -16.47 6.37 8.86
CA ILE A 319 -16.19 7.10 10.11
C ILE A 319 -15.31 8.29 9.75
N ALA A 320 -15.86 9.49 9.82
CA ALA A 320 -15.14 10.74 9.60
C ALA A 320 -14.81 11.41 10.93
N PHE A 321 -13.56 11.85 11.06
CA PHE A 321 -13.10 12.73 12.13
C PHE A 321 -12.97 14.13 11.55
N ARG A 322 -13.88 15.02 11.91
CA ARG A 322 -13.81 16.43 11.51
C ARG A 322 -13.13 17.22 12.61
N VAL A 323 -12.08 17.94 12.21
CA VAL A 323 -11.22 18.73 13.10
C VAL A 323 -11.24 20.18 12.62
N PRO A 324 -12.30 20.95 12.91
CA PRO A 324 -12.52 22.27 12.32
C PRO A 324 -11.42 23.29 12.68
N ASN A 325 -10.71 23.08 13.78
CA ASN A 325 -9.62 23.92 14.27
C ASN A 325 -8.23 23.30 14.09
N ALA A 326 -8.05 22.34 13.16
CA ALA A 326 -6.72 21.81 12.82
C ALA A 326 -5.76 22.94 12.39
N LYS A 327 -4.49 22.82 12.78
CA LYS A 327 -3.47 23.84 12.54
C LYS A 327 -2.16 23.23 12.08
N SER A 328 -1.48 23.97 11.22
CA SER A 328 -0.10 23.68 10.84
C SER A 328 0.90 24.32 11.80
N LEU A 329 2.13 23.78 11.85
CA LEU A 329 3.20 24.40 12.62
C LEU A 329 3.55 25.80 12.06
N ALA A 330 3.39 26.00 10.76
CA ALA A 330 3.56 27.28 10.09
C ALA A 330 2.53 28.32 10.53
N GLU A 331 1.24 27.96 10.60
CA GLU A 331 0.19 28.85 11.11
C GLU A 331 0.41 29.25 12.57
N LEU A 332 1.02 28.37 13.36
CA LEU A 332 1.37 28.64 14.76
C LEU A 332 2.71 29.39 14.92
N GLY A 333 3.44 29.64 13.82
CA GLY A 333 4.76 30.28 13.86
C GLY A 333 5.86 29.44 14.53
N LEU A 334 5.68 28.11 14.61
CA LEU A 334 6.59 27.20 15.31
C LEU A 334 7.64 26.58 14.38
N ALA A 335 7.29 26.34 13.12
CA ALA A 335 8.18 25.80 12.08
C ALA A 335 7.63 26.11 10.68
N SER A 336 8.32 25.72 9.61
CA SER A 336 7.86 25.92 8.23
C SER A 336 6.93 24.80 7.70
N ASP A 337 6.55 23.83 8.53
CA ASP A 337 5.69 22.73 8.10
C ASP A 337 4.24 23.23 7.98
N GLU A 338 3.74 23.23 6.74
CA GLU A 338 2.41 23.74 6.38
C GLU A 338 1.31 22.68 6.50
N ARG A 339 1.65 21.43 6.84
CA ARG A 339 0.64 20.39 7.03
C ARG A 339 -0.21 20.71 8.25
N GLN A 340 -1.52 20.71 8.07
CA GLN A 340 -2.48 20.92 9.16
C GLN A 340 -2.68 19.61 9.91
N PHE A 341 -2.24 19.57 11.16
CA PHE A 341 -2.41 18.42 12.03
C PHE A 341 -3.60 18.64 12.97
N GLY A 342 -4.37 17.58 13.15
CA GLY A 342 -5.52 17.55 14.06
C GLY A 342 -5.39 16.42 15.07
N LEU A 343 -6.02 15.29 14.76
CA LEU A 343 -6.07 14.12 15.64
C LEU A 343 -5.10 13.03 15.13
N GLY A 344 -4.32 12.45 16.04
CA GLY A 344 -3.43 11.33 15.79
C GLY A 344 -4.03 10.06 16.35
N LEU A 345 -4.39 9.11 15.49
CA LEU A 345 -4.93 7.82 15.94
C LEU A 345 -3.81 6.83 16.24
N LEU A 346 -3.99 6.07 17.32
CA LEU A 346 -3.11 4.97 17.72
C LEU A 346 -3.82 3.64 17.57
N GLU A 347 -5.04 3.53 18.10
CA GLU A 347 -5.85 2.33 18.07
C GLU A 347 -7.32 2.70 17.84
N LEU A 348 -8.05 1.88 17.07
CA LEU A 348 -9.50 1.93 16.94
C LEU A 348 -10.07 0.52 17.12
N ARG A 349 -11.19 0.43 17.83
CA ARG A 349 -11.94 -0.81 18.03
C ARG A 349 -13.43 -0.52 17.92
N LEU A 350 -14.14 -1.33 17.14
CA LEU A 350 -15.59 -1.41 17.15
C LEU A 350 -15.95 -2.71 17.87
N SER A 351 -16.74 -2.65 18.95
CA SER A 351 -17.13 -3.83 19.72
C SER A 351 -18.61 -3.84 20.01
N LYS A 352 -19.19 -5.03 20.19
CA LYS A 352 -20.55 -5.16 20.72
C LYS A 352 -20.64 -4.47 22.09
N ILE A 353 -21.77 -3.84 22.36
CA ILE A 353 -22.10 -3.39 23.72
C ILE A 353 -22.65 -4.60 24.46
N GLU A 354 -21.80 -5.25 25.26
CA GLU A 354 -22.29 -6.27 26.20
C GLU A 354 -23.04 -5.57 27.33
N GLY A 355 -24.22 -6.09 27.66
CA GLY A 355 -25.19 -5.43 28.54
C GLY A 355 -24.60 -4.97 29.87
N LEU A 356 -24.78 -3.68 30.16
CA LEU A 356 -25.05 -3.23 31.52
C LEU A 356 -26.45 -3.76 31.88
N GLU A 357 -26.54 -5.03 32.28
CA GLU A 357 -27.72 -5.51 33.03
C GLU A 357 -27.72 -4.95 34.45
#